data_AF-A0A945RF23-F1
#
_entry.id   AF-A0A945RF23-F1
#
_cell.length_a   1.000
_cell.length_b   1.000
_cell.length_c   1.000
_cell.angle_alpha   90.00
_cell.angle_beta   90.00
_cell.angle_gamma   90.00
#
_symmetry.space_group_name_H-M   'P 1'
#
loop_
_entity.id
_entity.type
_entity.pdbx_description
1 polymer ?
#
loop_
_entity_poly.entity_id
_entity_poly.type
_entity_poly.pdbx_seq_one_letter_code
_entity_poly.pdbx_strand_id
1 'polypeptide(L)'
;MGRPVKPANIGNVSFGAAPVSEERWESRVIDIDILYYGDRIVDKPNLQIPHRGAADRKFELEGMCDLQPDFVHPVLKKSMQNLLNGA
;
A
#
# COMPACT_ATOMS: atom_id res chain seq x y z
N MET A 1 -17.01 -23.05 15.03
CA MET A 1 -18.30 -22.85 14.34
C MET A 1 -18.42 -21.36 13.99
N GLY A 2 -17.90 -20.95 12.83
CA GLY A 2 -17.92 -19.54 12.42
C GLY A 2 -19.29 -19.12 11.90
N ARG A 3 -19.78 -17.95 12.31
CA ARG A 3 -21.06 -17.40 11.81
C ARG A 3 -20.89 -16.93 10.36
N PRO A 4 -21.90 -17.11 9.48
CA PRO A 4 -21.81 -16.66 8.10
C PRO A 4 -21.85 -15.13 8.03
N VAL A 5 -20.84 -14.53 7.38
CA VAL A 5 -20.86 -13.11 6.99
C VAL A 5 -21.68 -12.96 5.72
N LYS A 6 -22.68 -12.06 5.73
CA LYS A 6 -23.46 -11.75 4.52
C LYS A 6 -22.61 -10.89 3.57
N PRO A 7 -22.63 -11.16 2.26
CA PRO A 7 -21.94 -10.32 1.29
C PRO A 7 -22.64 -8.96 1.19
N ALA A 8 -21.87 -7.88 1.23
CA ALA A 8 -22.33 -6.54 0.90
C ALA A 8 -22.14 -6.33 -0.61
N ASN A 9 -23.22 -6.02 -1.33
CA ASN A 9 -23.17 -5.72 -2.76
C ASN A 9 -23.05 -4.20 -2.98
N ILE A 10 -21.99 -3.79 -3.68
CA ILE A 10 -21.87 -2.47 -4.32
C ILE A 10 -21.69 -2.75 -5.83
N GLY A 11 -22.79 -2.67 -6.59
CA GLY A 11 -22.78 -2.80 -8.05
C GLY A 11 -22.29 -4.15 -8.62
N ASN A 12 -21.98 -4.17 -9.92
CA ASN A 12 -21.57 -5.36 -10.68
C ASN A 12 -20.12 -5.81 -10.42
N VAL A 13 -19.50 -5.42 -9.31
CA VAL A 13 -18.17 -5.87 -8.92
C VAL A 13 -18.31 -6.95 -7.86
N SER A 14 -18.07 -8.20 -8.25
CA SER A 14 -18.11 -9.34 -7.33
C SER A 14 -16.77 -9.45 -6.60
N PHE A 15 -16.69 -8.90 -5.38
CA PHE A 15 -15.58 -9.18 -4.47
C PHE A 15 -15.83 -10.54 -3.81
N GLY A 16 -15.18 -11.59 -4.30
CA GLY A 16 -15.21 -12.90 -3.66
C GLY A 16 -14.51 -12.81 -2.30
N ALA A 17 -15.27 -12.69 -1.22
CA ALA A 17 -14.76 -12.81 0.13
C ALA A 17 -14.41 -14.29 0.39
N ALA A 18 -13.16 -14.66 0.09
CA ALA A 18 -12.61 -15.90 0.62
C ALA A 18 -12.64 -15.85 2.16
N PRO A 19 -12.91 -16.97 2.86
CA PRO A 19 -12.86 -17.01 4.32
C PRO A 19 -11.47 -16.55 4.78
N VAL A 20 -11.43 -15.54 5.64
CA VAL A 20 -10.19 -15.06 6.25
C VAL A 20 -9.76 -16.09 7.28
N SER A 21 -8.71 -16.84 6.98
CA SER A 21 -8.01 -17.68 7.93
C SER A 21 -7.34 -16.82 9.02
N GLU A 22 -7.13 -17.39 10.20
CA GLU A 22 -6.38 -16.74 11.29
C GLU A 22 -4.86 -16.76 11.05
N GLU A 23 -4.39 -17.28 9.91
CA GLU A 23 -2.97 -17.31 9.55
C GLU A 23 -2.55 -15.99 8.90
N ARG A 24 -1.53 -15.36 9.48
CA ARG A 24 -1.06 -13.99 9.19
C ARG A 24 -0.57 -13.78 7.75
N TRP A 25 -0.29 -14.84 7.00
CA TRP A 25 0.38 -14.82 5.68
C TRP A 25 -0.28 -15.71 4.62
N GLU A 26 -1.61 -15.73 4.56
CA GLU A 26 -2.30 -16.37 3.44
C GLU A 26 -2.41 -15.48 2.20
N SER A 27 -2.58 -16.13 1.06
CA SER A 27 -2.87 -15.48 -0.21
C SER A 27 -4.14 -14.65 -0.10
N ARG A 28 -4.03 -13.33 -0.32
CA ARG A 28 -5.17 -12.42 -0.34
C ARG A 28 -5.53 -12.12 -1.78
N VAL A 29 -6.83 -12.00 -2.07
CA VAL A 29 -7.32 -11.59 -3.40
C VAL A 29 -6.83 -10.18 -3.75
N ILE A 30 -6.73 -9.30 -2.75
CA ILE A 30 -6.25 -7.93 -2.88
C ILE A 30 -5.59 -7.48 -1.58
N ASP A 31 -4.57 -6.63 -1.70
CA ASP A 31 -3.91 -5.95 -0.59
C ASP A 31 -3.82 -4.46 -0.92
N ILE A 32 -4.05 -3.59 0.06
CA ILE A 32 -4.10 -2.13 -0.14
C ILE A 32 -3.27 -1.47 0.95
N ASP A 33 -2.15 -0.87 0.55
CA ASP A 33 -1.24 -0.15 1.43
C ASP A 33 -1.33 1.37 1.23
N ILE A 34 -1.20 2.12 2.33
CA ILE A 34 -1.02 3.58 2.27
C ILE A 34 0.48 3.86 2.18
N LEU A 35 0.96 4.22 0.99
CA LEU A 35 2.38 4.55 0.77
C LEU A 35 2.74 5.95 1.29
N TYR A 36 1.94 6.95 0.95
CA TYR A 36 2.17 8.36 1.27
C TYR A 36 0.88 9.07 1.67
N TYR A 37 1.00 10.08 2.52
CA TYR A 37 -0.09 10.99 2.86
C TYR A 37 0.40 12.44 2.80
N GLY A 38 0.47 12.96 1.58
CA GLY A 38 1.12 14.23 1.30
C GLY A 38 2.58 14.23 1.74
N ASP A 39 2.97 15.27 2.47
CA ASP A 39 4.29 15.45 3.07
C ASP A 39 4.38 14.96 4.52
N ARG A 40 3.32 14.35 5.05
CA ARG A 40 3.26 13.97 6.47
C ARG A 40 4.11 12.74 6.76
N ILE A 41 4.76 12.79 7.92
CA ILE A 41 5.46 11.66 8.53
C ILE A 41 4.63 11.23 9.74
N VAL A 42 4.21 9.97 9.76
CA VAL A 42 3.42 9.39 10.85
C VAL A 42 4.17 8.17 11.36
N ASP A 43 4.47 8.15 12.66
CA ASP A 43 5.01 6.98 13.35
C ASP A 43 4.11 6.64 14.53
N LYS A 44 3.23 5.66 14.32
CA LYS A 44 2.31 5.13 15.32
C LYS A 44 2.42 3.61 15.33
N PRO A 45 2.09 2.94 16.45
CA PRO A 45 2.18 1.48 16.55
C PRO A 45 1.49 0.71 15.41
N ASN A 46 0.41 1.27 14.86
CA ASN A 46 -0.40 0.63 13.81
C ASN A 46 -0.34 1.35 12.46
N LEU A 47 0.47 2.41 12.31
CA LEU A 47 0.52 3.19 11.08
C LEU A 47 1.88 3.87 10.93
N GLN A 48 2.59 3.53 9.86
CA GLN A 48 3.80 4.23 9.45
C GLN A 48 3.64 4.81 8.06
N ILE A 49 3.86 6.12 7.96
CA ILE A 49 3.85 6.88 6.71
C ILE A 49 5.11 7.75 6.68
N PRO A 50 5.88 7.76 5.58
CA PRO A 50 5.78 6.86 4.43
C PRO A 50 5.87 5.38 4.80
N HIS A 51 5.22 4.51 4.02
CA HIS A 51 5.33 3.07 4.24
C HIS A 51 6.80 2.65 4.21
N ARG A 52 7.24 1.84 5.19
CA ARG A 52 8.66 1.52 5.42
C ARG A 52 9.38 0.95 4.20
N GLY A 53 8.67 0.16 3.40
CA GLY A 53 9.22 -0.48 2.19
C GLY A 53 9.06 0.33 0.91
N ALA A 54 8.38 1.50 0.96
CA ALA A 54 8.03 2.30 -0.22
C ALA A 54 9.23 2.72 -1.07
N ALA A 55 10.38 2.97 -0.41
CA ALA A 55 11.60 3.40 -1.07
C ALA A 55 12.50 2.25 -1.56
N ASP A 56 12.21 1.01 -1.16
CA ASP A 56 13.04 -0.16 -1.49
C ASP A 56 12.42 -1.04 -2.57
N ARG A 57 11.10 -0.92 -2.79
CA ARG A 57 10.36 -1.78 -3.71
C ARG A 57 10.22 -1.12 -5.08
N LYS A 58 10.85 -1.74 -6.07
CA LYS A 58 10.88 -1.26 -7.45
C LYS A 58 9.48 -0.99 -8.03
N PHE A 59 8.51 -1.88 -7.83
CA PHE A 59 7.15 -1.68 -8.37
C PHE A 59 6.42 -0.49 -7.74
N GLU A 60 6.71 -0.16 -6.47
CA GLU A 60 6.14 1.00 -5.79
C GLU A 60 6.79 2.28 -6.33
N LEU A 61 8.11 2.27 -6.52
CA LEU A 61 8.84 3.38 -7.13
C LEU A 61 8.43 3.63 -8.59
N GLU A 62 8.31 2.58 -9.40
CA GLU A 62 7.86 2.67 -10.79
C GLU A 62 6.44 3.23 -10.86
N GLY A 63 5.50 2.67 -10.09
CA GLY A 63 4.12 3.18 -10.07
C GLY A 63 4.02 4.62 -9.56
N MET A 64 4.85 5.01 -8.58
CA MET A 64 4.94 6.40 -8.15
C MET A 64 5.54 7.31 -9.22
N CYS A 65 6.52 6.84 -10.02
CA CYS A 65 7.08 7.62 -11.13
C CYS A 65 6.09 7.77 -12.29
N ASP A 66 5.24 6.78 -12.54
CA ASP A 66 4.17 6.86 -13.54
C ASP A 66 3.11 7.91 -13.16
N LEU A 67 2.85 8.08 -11.85
CA LEU A 67 1.85 9.04 -11.35
C LEU A 67 2.44 10.43 -11.07
N GLN A 68 3.56 10.50 -10.37
CA GLN A 68 4.17 11.74 -9.89
C GLN A 68 5.70 11.59 -9.69
N PRO A 69 6.51 11.67 -10.76
CA PRO A 69 7.96 11.42 -10.71
C PRO A 69 8.72 12.45 -9.87
N ASP A 70 8.22 13.69 -9.83
CA ASP A 70 8.79 14.81 -9.06
C ASP A 70 8.35 14.83 -7.60
N PHE A 71 7.53 13.87 -7.16
CA PHE A 71 7.15 13.78 -5.75
C PHE A 71 8.39 13.56 -4.89
N VAL A 72 8.60 14.45 -3.92
CA VAL A 72 9.75 14.41 -3.02
C VAL A 72 9.41 13.55 -1.81
N HIS A 73 10.18 12.48 -1.61
CA HIS A 73 10.02 11.61 -0.45
C HIS A 73 10.20 12.42 0.85
N PRO A 74 9.23 12.44 1.79
CA PRO A 74 9.24 13.37 2.91
C PRO A 74 10.38 13.11 3.91
N VAL A 75 10.86 11.86 4.01
CA VAL A 75 12.04 11.50 4.83
C VAL A 75 13.37 11.63 4.05
N LEU A 76 13.54 10.91 2.93
CA LEU A 76 14.79 10.87 2.17
C LEU A 76 15.12 12.17 1.40
N LYS A 77 14.14 13.06 1.22
CA LYS A 77 14.27 14.33 0.47
C LYS A 77 14.79 14.17 -0.96
N LYS A 78 14.57 13.00 -1.57
CA LYS A 78 14.84 12.70 -2.97
C LYS A 78 13.54 12.58 -3.75
N SER A 79 13.55 12.94 -5.03
CA SER A 79 12.40 12.66 -5.91
C SER A 79 12.23 11.16 -6.12
N MET A 80 11.02 10.72 -6.46
CA MET A 80 10.75 9.32 -6.81
C MET A 80 11.63 8.85 -7.97
N GLN A 81 11.87 9.72 -8.95
CA GLN A 81 12.79 9.44 -10.06
C GLN A 81 14.23 9.19 -9.59
N ASN A 82 14.74 9.98 -8.63
CA ASN A 82 16.09 9.78 -8.10
C ASN A 82 16.19 8.49 -7.30
N LEU A 83 15.15 8.17 -6.50
CA LEU A 83 15.07 6.91 -5.77
C LEU A 83 15.04 5.70 -6.71
N LEU A 84 14.26 5.76 -7.79
CA LEU A 84 14.21 4.71 -8.81
C LEU A 84 15.55 4.51 -9.52
N ASN A 85 16.25 5.60 -9.82
CA ASN A 85 17.53 5.58 -10.52
C ASN A 85 18.73 5.26 -9.60
N GLY A 86 18.54 5.19 -8.28
CA GLY A 86 19.61 4.96 -7.32
C GLY A 86 20.58 6.14 -7.15
N ALA A 87 20.15 7.37 -7.45
CA ALA A 87 20.94 8.59 -7.37
C ALA A 87 20.74 9.32 -6.03
#